data_AF-A0A084W3Z4-F1
#
_entry.id   AF-A0A084W3Z4-F1
#
_cell.length_a   1.000
_cell.length_b   1.000
_cell.length_c   1.000
_cell.angle_alpha   90.00
_cell.angle_beta   90.00
_cell.angle_gamma   90.00
#
_symmetry.space_group_name_H-M   'P 1'
#
loop_
_entity.id
_entity.type
_entity.pdbx_description
1 polymer ?
#
loop_
_entity_poly.entity_id
_entity_poly.type
_entity_poly.pdbx_seq_one_letter_code
_entity_poly.pdbx_strand_id
1 'polypeptide(L)'
;MELIEEMFSVHTITGNNLRQCIKLSYDREPLNQLLEAAVSAYVNTTHSRLSHISPRHYSDFIDFLSKARDTFMLARDGPAHFSRLIENITIAYKGKKKLVRQVRQRFQFV
;
A
#
# COMPACT_ATOMS: atom_id res chain seq x y z
N MET A 1 -24.79 31.27 2.36
CA MET A 1 -25.06 31.11 0.91
C MET A 1 -24.06 32.03 0.23
N GLU A 2 -22.83 31.56 0.10
CA GLU A 2 -22.32 30.78 -1.06
C GLU A 2 -22.02 31.69 -2.25
N LEU A 3 -20.84 31.43 -2.82
CA LEU A 3 -20.21 32.08 -3.96
C LEU A 3 -19.67 33.47 -3.59
N ILE A 4 -18.36 33.73 -3.60
CA ILE A 4 -17.44 33.56 -4.72
C ILE A 4 -16.02 33.40 -4.11
N GLU A 5 -15.69 32.19 -3.66
CA GLU A 5 -14.30 31.70 -3.50
C GLU A 5 -13.76 31.33 -4.89
N GLU A 6 -13.92 32.23 -5.85
CA GLU A 6 -13.54 32.09 -7.27
C GLU A 6 -12.36 33.02 -7.60
N MET A 7 -11.49 33.29 -6.63
CA MET A 7 -10.43 34.30 -6.78
C MET A 7 -9.05 33.90 -6.24
N PHE A 8 -8.79 32.61 -5.99
CA PHE A 8 -7.41 32.15 -5.82
C PHE A 8 -6.74 31.84 -7.17
N SER A 9 -6.34 32.93 -7.84
CA SER A 9 -5.06 33.17 -8.55
C SER A 9 -4.26 31.92 -8.96
N VAL A 10 -4.28 31.49 -10.23
CA VAL A 10 -3.44 31.91 -11.39
C VAL A 10 -1.93 31.59 -11.26
N HIS A 11 -1.39 31.02 -12.36
CA HIS A 11 0.00 30.82 -12.82
C HIS A 11 0.40 29.33 -12.87
N THR A 12 0.77 28.71 -13.99
CA THR A 12 1.34 29.19 -15.25
C THR A 12 0.90 28.28 -16.41
N ILE A 13 0.61 28.88 -17.57
CA ILE A 13 0.47 28.18 -18.85
C ILE A 13 1.81 28.32 -19.56
N THR A 14 2.59 27.23 -19.63
CA THR A 14 3.75 27.14 -20.53
C THR A 14 3.88 25.73 -21.10
N GLY A 15 3.65 25.66 -22.41
CA GLY A 15 4.11 24.69 -23.42
C GLY A 15 4.74 23.34 -23.06
N ASN A 16 4.19 22.32 -23.73
CA ASN A 16 4.87 21.23 -24.43
C ASN A 16 5.07 19.87 -23.72
N ASN A 17 4.54 18.85 -24.39
CA ASN A 17 4.75 17.39 -24.31
C ASN A 17 3.72 16.61 -23.47
N LEU A 18 2.88 15.85 -24.17
CA LEU A 18 1.78 14.96 -23.76
C LEU A 18 2.18 13.79 -22.82
N ARG A 19 2.92 14.03 -21.75
CA ARG A 19 3.24 13.03 -20.71
C ARG A 19 3.22 13.57 -19.28
N GLN A 20 2.39 14.56 -19.00
CA GLN A 20 1.91 14.73 -17.63
C GLN A 20 0.92 13.60 -17.36
N CYS A 21 1.42 12.47 -16.85
CA CYS A 21 0.59 11.48 -16.20
C CYS A 21 -0.20 12.23 -15.13
N ILE A 22 -1.49 12.44 -15.38
CA ILE A 22 -2.40 13.06 -14.41
C ILE A 22 -2.24 12.25 -13.13
N LYS A 23 -1.68 12.86 -12.08
CA LYS A 23 -1.50 12.19 -10.80
C LYS A 23 -2.91 11.89 -10.27
N LEU A 24 -3.34 10.64 -10.38
CA LEU A 24 -4.65 10.21 -9.93
C LEU A 24 -4.77 10.52 -8.43
N SER A 25 -5.86 11.17 -8.04
CA SER A 25 -6.20 11.35 -6.63
C SER A 25 -6.91 10.08 -6.17
N TYR A 26 -6.19 9.24 -5.42
CA TYR A 26 -6.74 8.00 -4.87
C TYR A 26 -7.73 8.23 -3.73
N ASP A 27 -7.75 9.43 -3.15
CA ASP A 27 -8.66 9.84 -2.08
C ASP A 27 -10.06 10.25 -2.59
N ARG A 28 -10.34 10.10 -3.88
CA ARG A 28 -11.63 10.44 -4.49
C ARG A 28 -12.31 9.23 -5.09
N GLU A 29 -13.63 9.23 -5.03
CA GLU A 29 -14.46 8.24 -5.71
C GLU A 29 -14.30 8.33 -7.23
N PRO A 30 -14.38 7.20 -7.97
CA PRO A 30 -14.59 5.82 -7.49
C PRO A 30 -13.28 5.08 -7.10
N LEU A 31 -12.13 5.75 -7.25
CA LEU A 31 -10.82 5.11 -7.07
C LEU A 31 -10.54 4.75 -5.62
N ASN A 32 -11.06 5.54 -4.67
CA ASN A 32 -10.94 5.23 -3.25
C ASN A 32 -11.57 3.87 -2.91
N GLN A 33 -12.82 3.61 -3.33
CA GLN A 33 -13.48 2.30 -3.13
C GLN A 33 -12.68 1.14 -3.72
N LEU A 34 -12.14 1.31 -4.93
CA LEU A 34 -11.32 0.28 -5.57
C LEU A 34 -10.04 0.02 -4.77
N LEU A 35 -9.39 1.09 -4.29
CA LEU A 35 -8.17 0.99 -3.50
C LEU A 35 -8.42 0.34 -2.15
N GLU A 36 -9.48 0.71 -1.43
CA GLU A 36 -9.88 0.08 -0.17
C GLU A 36 -10.17 -1.42 -0.37
N ALA A 37 -10.89 -1.77 -1.44
CA ALA A 37 -11.15 -3.17 -1.79
C ALA A 37 -9.85 -3.94 -2.09
N ALA A 38 -8.92 -3.32 -2.82
CA ALA A 38 -7.62 -3.93 -3.11
C ALA A 38 -6.77 -4.14 -1.85
N VAL A 39 -6.70 -3.14 -0.97
CA VAL A 39 -6.02 -3.24 0.33
C VAL A 39 -6.63 -4.37 1.17
N SER A 40 -7.96 -4.44 1.27
CA SER A 40 -8.67 -5.50 1.98
C SER A 40 -8.35 -6.89 1.40
N ALA A 41 -8.34 -7.02 0.07
CA ALA A 41 -7.97 -8.26 -0.60
C ALA A 41 -6.53 -8.69 -0.30
N TYR A 42 -5.57 -7.76 -0.24
CA TYR A 42 -4.19 -8.06 0.16
C TYR A 42 -4.09 -8.53 1.62
N VAL A 43 -4.81 -7.91 2.55
CA VAL A 43 -4.87 -8.35 3.95
C VAL A 43 -5.43 -9.76 4.05
N ASN A 44 -6.59 -10.02 3.44
CA ASN A 44 -7.22 -11.35 3.46
C ASN A 44 -6.30 -12.42 2.86
N THR A 45 -5.70 -12.13 1.70
CA THR A 45 -4.76 -13.04 1.05
C THR A 45 -3.51 -13.28 1.89
N THR A 46 -3.03 -12.27 2.63
CA THR A 46 -1.91 -12.40 3.56
C THR A 46 -2.23 -13.45 4.62
N HIS A 47 -3.41 -13.36 5.25
CA HIS A 47 -3.85 -14.34 6.24
C HIS A 47 -3.97 -15.75 5.63
N SER A 48 -4.64 -15.91 4.49
CA SER A 48 -4.78 -17.21 3.83
C SER A 48 -3.44 -17.85 3.47
N ARG A 49 -2.47 -17.08 2.96
CA ARG A 49 -1.13 -17.57 2.62
C ARG A 49 -0.34 -17.99 3.87
N LEU A 50 -0.47 -17.26 4.97
CA LEU A 50 0.25 -17.55 6.21
C LEU A 50 -0.22 -18.82 6.91
N SER A 51 -1.51 -19.16 6.85
CA SER A 51 -2.09 -20.38 7.45
C SER A 51 -1.41 -21.67 6.97
N HIS A 52 -0.94 -21.71 5.72
CA HIS A 52 -0.29 -22.87 5.12
C HIS A 52 1.15 -22.57 4.66
N ILE A 53 1.80 -21.56 5.25
CA ILE A 53 3.13 -21.14 4.82
C ILE A 53 4.22 -22.12 5.28
N SER A 54 5.07 -22.52 4.33
CA SER A 54 6.24 -23.38 4.57
C SER A 54 7.50 -22.71 4.00
N PRO A 55 8.72 -23.16 4.35
CA PRO A 55 9.95 -22.47 3.96
C PRO A 55 10.15 -22.25 2.45
N ARG A 56 9.60 -23.13 1.62
CA ARG A 56 9.65 -23.01 0.15
C ARG A 56 8.78 -21.86 -0.38
N HIS A 57 7.80 -21.38 0.38
CA HIS A 57 6.88 -20.30 -0.01
C HIS A 57 7.38 -18.91 0.39
N TYR A 58 8.47 -18.80 1.15
CA TYR A 58 8.84 -17.52 1.75
C TYR A 58 9.23 -16.48 0.70
N SER A 59 9.98 -16.85 -0.34
CA SER A 59 10.36 -15.89 -1.40
C SER A 59 9.12 -15.27 -2.05
N ASP A 60 8.23 -16.12 -2.56
CA ASP A 60 6.99 -15.70 -3.20
C ASP A 60 6.09 -14.89 -2.26
N PHE A 61 6.11 -15.20 -0.97
CA PHE A 61 5.36 -14.44 0.04
C PHE A 61 5.97 -13.04 0.29
N ILE A 62 7.29 -12.91 0.35
CA ILE A 62 7.96 -11.61 0.47
C ILE A 62 7.74 -10.76 -0.78
N ASP A 63 7.74 -11.36 -1.97
CA ASP A 63 7.46 -10.65 -3.22
C ASP A 63 6.00 -10.22 -3.30
N PHE A 64 5.07 -11.07 -2.83
CA PHE A 64 3.67 -10.71 -2.65
C PHE A 64 3.49 -9.51 -1.70
N LEU A 65 4.15 -9.52 -0.53
CA LEU A 65 4.11 -8.39 0.41
C LEU A 65 4.70 -7.12 -0.18
N SER A 66 5.70 -7.23 -1.06
CA SER A 66 6.28 -6.07 -1.75
C SER A 66 5.25 -5.41 -2.68
N LYS A 67 4.46 -6.20 -3.41
CA LYS A 67 3.35 -5.68 -4.25
C LYS A 67 2.21 -5.10 -3.40
N ALA A 68 1.90 -5.74 -2.27
CA ALA A 68 0.93 -5.23 -1.33
C ALA A 68 1.34 -3.85 -0.82
N ARG A 69 2.60 -3.68 -0.39
CA ARG A 69 3.14 -2.40 0.05
C ARG A 69 2.90 -1.29 -0.97
N ASP A 70 3.24 -1.54 -2.24
CA ASP A 70 3.10 -0.55 -3.30
C ASP A 70 1.63 -0.09 -3.45
N THR A 71 0.66 -0.97 -3.17
CA THR A 71 -0.77 -0.62 -3.13
C THR A 71 -1.13 0.17 -1.87
N PHE A 72 -0.65 -0.24 -0.70
CA PHE A 72 -0.87 0.50 0.55
C PHE A 72 -0.30 1.93 0.47
N MET A 73 0.82 2.15 -0.22
CA MET A 73 1.41 3.49 -0.37
C MET A 73 0.53 4.47 -1.18
N LEU A 74 -0.49 3.98 -1.88
CA LEU A 74 -1.45 4.82 -2.60
C LEU A 74 -2.55 5.37 -1.69
N ALA A 75 -2.80 4.73 -0.55
CA ALA A 75 -3.85 5.12 0.39
C ALA A 75 -3.31 6.10 1.43
N ARG A 76 -4.12 7.11 1.81
CA ARG A 76 -3.74 8.16 2.78
C ARG A 76 -3.13 7.61 4.07
N ASP A 77 -3.79 6.63 4.68
CA ASP A 77 -3.37 6.00 5.95
C ASP A 77 -2.67 4.64 5.73
N GLY A 78 -2.40 4.29 4.46
CA GLY A 78 -1.88 3.00 4.07
C GLY A 78 -0.45 2.69 4.55
N PRO A 79 0.51 3.63 4.59
CA PRO A 79 1.83 3.35 5.17
C PRO A 79 1.75 2.84 6.62
N ALA A 80 0.94 3.49 7.47
CA ALA A 80 0.73 3.08 8.85
C ALA A 80 0.04 1.71 8.95
N HIS A 81 -0.97 1.47 8.10
CA HIS A 81 -1.64 0.17 8.02
C HIS A 81 -0.70 -0.96 7.58
N PHE A 82 0.21 -0.69 6.64
CA PHE A 82 1.21 -1.67 6.19
C PHE A 82 2.21 -1.99 7.30
N SER A 83 2.74 -0.98 8.00
CA SER A 83 3.66 -1.20 9.12
C SER A 83 3.01 -2.04 10.23
N ARG A 84 1.73 -1.79 10.54
CA ARG A 84 0.95 -2.62 11.48
C ARG A 84 0.75 -4.06 10.99
N LEU A 85 0.50 -4.25 9.69
CA LEU A 85 0.41 -5.58 9.10
C LEU A 85 1.73 -6.35 9.25
N ILE A 86 2.86 -5.71 8.96
CA ILE A 86 4.19 -6.31 9.12
C ILE A 86 4.45 -6.66 10.58
N GLU A 87 4.16 -5.76 11.52
CA GLU A 87 4.29 -6.02 12.96
C GLU A 87 3.48 -7.25 13.37
N ASN A 88 2.20 -7.29 13.01
CA ASN A 88 1.30 -8.42 13.29
C ASN A 88 1.88 -9.75 12.76
N ILE A 89 2.42 -9.78 11.55
CA ILE A 89 3.08 -10.96 10.99
C ILE A 89 4.27 -11.37 11.85
N THR A 90 5.13 -10.43 12.23
CA THR A 90 6.34 -10.75 13.01
C THR A 90 6.03 -11.24 14.43
N ILE A 91 4.95 -10.76 15.04
CA ILE A 91 4.51 -11.18 16.38
C ILE A 91 3.83 -12.55 16.31
N ALA A 92 2.81 -12.71 15.44
CA ALA A 92 2.03 -13.93 15.33
C ALA A 92 2.88 -15.12 14.86
N TYR A 93 3.87 -14.88 14.01
CA TYR A 93 4.74 -15.92 13.45
C TYR A 93 6.15 -15.92 14.04
N LYS A 94 6.33 -15.39 15.26
CA LYS A 94 7.64 -15.31 15.96
C LYS A 94 8.44 -16.62 15.99
N GLY A 95 7.76 -17.78 16.02
CA GLY A 95 8.40 -19.10 15.97
C GLY A 95 9.02 -19.45 14.61
N LYS A 96 8.53 -18.88 13.51
CA LYS A 96 9.08 -19.08 12.15
C LYS A 96 10.25 -18.12 11.91
N LYS A 97 11.37 -18.33 12.62
CA LYS A 97 12.54 -17.42 12.63
C LYS A 97 13.02 -16.97 11.25
N LYS A 98 13.12 -17.89 10.27
CA LYS A 98 13.56 -17.56 8.90
C LYS A 98 12.58 -16.62 8.19
N LEU A 99 11.27 -16.85 8.32
CA LEU A 99 10.23 -15.98 7.77
C LEU A 99 10.33 -14.59 8.40
N VAL A 100 10.32 -14.52 9.73
CA VAL A 100 10.39 -13.25 10.48
C VAL A 100 11.65 -12.47 10.11
N ARG A 101 12.80 -13.14 10.00
CA ARG A 101 14.05 -12.51 9.56
C ARG A 101 13.90 -11.88 8.17
N GLN A 102 13.35 -12.60 7.20
CA GLN A 102 13.18 -12.11 5.84
C GLN A 102 12.18 -10.94 5.76
N VAL A 103 11.07 -11.03 6.48
CA VAL A 103 10.08 -9.93 6.59
C VAL A 103 10.74 -8.69 7.18
N ARG A 104 11.46 -8.83 8.30
CA ARG A 104 12.15 -7.71 8.96
C ARG A 104 13.22 -7.07 8.07
N GLN A 105 14.05 -7.89 7.44
CA GLN A 105 15.09 -7.42 6.52
C GLN A 105 14.52 -6.63 5.36
N ARG A 106 13.32 -6.97 4.89
CA ARG A 106 12.69 -6.32 3.75
C ARG A 106 11.90 -5.07 4.12
N PHE A 107 11.26 -5.04 5.29
CA PHE A 107 10.21 -4.06 5.59
C PHE A 107 10.34 -3.32 6.93
N GLN A 108 11.27 -3.66 7.83
CA GLN A 108 11.34 -3.04 9.17
C GLN A 108 11.95 -1.61 9.17
N PHE A 109 12.40 -1.11 8.02
CA PHE A 109 12.98 0.24 7.87
C PHE A 109 12.16 1.14 6.93
N VAL A 110 10.91 0.80 6.68
CA VAL A 110 9.99 1.56 5.81
C VAL A 110 8.89 2.19 6.63
#